data_AF-A0A7C3M108-F1
#
_entry.id   AF-A0A7C3M108-F1
#
_cell.length_a   1.000
_cell.length_b   1.000
_cell.length_c   1.000
_cell.angle_alpha   90.00
_cell.angle_beta   90.00
_cell.angle_gamma   90.00
#
_symmetry.space_group_name_H-M   'P 1'
#
loop_
_entity.id
_entity.type
_entity.pdbx_description
1 polymer ?
#
loop_
_entity_poly.entity_id
_entity_poly.type
_entity_poly.pdbx_seq_one_letter_code
_entity_poly.pdbx_strand_id
1 'polypeptide(L)'
;MPHITTTLHENISTPSNQDGVEFEFLASSDRETLICTSIEDKRFFLTKQTKDGKNLIKVESTTRVTPISYGKKAINAYGKIAKCEILFSNTKEHIGKVEPTNEYLKDIEYFLTNTWQKYKSKFKAISIEVGFGSGRHLLHQALQNPDTLYIGLEIHTPSIEQVLKQVKIQEIKNILVLNYDARLFLEFMDSNSISQIFVHFPVPWDKKPHRRVISHEFINESLRALKIDGSLELRTDSPNYQEYSKELFESYTNNKVVIKTNEDLAISSKYEDRWKKQEKDILDFHIFSNTLNDPIEIDTDFSFDFDNLDFTKLINSLPKKPIVKEDYVVNFVQFFTINETDGLINLTMGGFNKPLSIFVKIENGSAEYFLNLPTPTSTNHKAHNLIKEFFEGSLK
;
A
#
# COMPACT_ATOMS: atom_id res chain seq x y z
N MET A 1 -8.52 -12.13 10.43
CA MET A 1 -7.09 -12.28 10.79
C MET A 1 -6.92 -13.47 11.73
N PRO A 2 -5.82 -14.23 11.59
CA PRO A 2 -5.45 -15.29 12.51
C PRO A 2 -5.29 -14.74 13.94
N HIS A 3 -5.87 -15.42 14.93
CA HIS A 3 -5.74 -15.11 16.35
C HIS A 3 -6.05 -16.32 17.23
N ILE A 4 -5.58 -16.26 18.48
CA ILE A 4 -5.97 -17.17 19.56
C ILE A 4 -6.41 -16.36 20.78
N THR A 5 -7.30 -16.95 21.58
CA THR A 5 -7.70 -16.43 22.89
C THR A 5 -7.27 -17.43 23.97
N THR A 6 -6.66 -16.94 25.05
CA THR A 6 -6.03 -17.79 26.08
C THR A 6 -6.33 -17.30 27.50
N THR A 7 -6.23 -18.17 28.51
CA THR A 7 -6.47 -17.86 29.94
C THR A 7 -5.18 -17.87 30.77
N LEU A 8 -4.34 -18.88 30.59
CA LEU A 8 -3.00 -18.93 31.17
C LEU A 8 -1.97 -18.41 30.16
N HIS A 9 -0.99 -17.63 30.63
CA HIS A 9 0.13 -17.12 29.84
C HIS A 9 1.36 -16.98 30.74
N GLU A 10 2.43 -17.71 30.44
CA GLU A 10 3.74 -17.49 31.05
C GLU A 10 4.51 -16.43 30.26
N ASN A 11 5.28 -15.59 30.97
CA ASN A 11 6.19 -14.66 30.31
C ASN A 11 7.29 -15.43 29.58
N ILE A 12 7.54 -15.07 28.33
CA ILE A 12 8.62 -15.64 27.54
C ILE A 12 9.89 -14.82 27.76
N SER A 13 11.06 -15.47 27.69
CA SER A 13 12.33 -14.76 27.54
C SER A 13 12.53 -14.35 26.08
N THR A 14 13.16 -13.20 25.85
CA THR A 14 13.60 -12.77 24.51
C THR A 14 15.09 -12.41 24.54
N PRO A 15 15.88 -12.77 23.51
CA PRO A 15 15.44 -13.52 22.32
C PRO A 15 15.13 -15.00 22.63
N SER A 16 14.22 -15.60 21.88
CA SER A 16 13.90 -17.04 21.97
C SER A 16 13.42 -17.61 20.64
N ASN A 17 13.35 -18.94 20.53
CA ASN A 17 12.90 -19.63 19.32
C ASN A 17 11.92 -20.76 19.67
N GLN A 18 10.87 -20.92 18.88
CA GLN A 18 9.97 -22.06 18.93
C GLN A 18 9.52 -22.45 17.53
N ASP A 19 9.69 -23.72 17.15
CA ASP A 19 9.26 -24.28 15.86
C ASP A 19 9.80 -23.50 14.63
N GLY A 20 11.00 -22.93 14.73
CA GLY A 20 11.59 -22.10 13.67
C GLY A 20 10.88 -20.74 13.51
N VAL A 21 10.32 -20.22 14.61
CA VAL A 21 9.85 -18.85 14.77
C VAL A 21 10.72 -18.20 15.84
N GLU A 22 11.34 -17.08 15.51
CA GLU A 22 12.16 -16.30 16.43
C GLU A 22 11.32 -15.19 17.07
N PHE A 23 11.45 -15.02 18.38
CA PHE A 23 10.88 -13.92 19.15
C PHE A 23 12.03 -13.05 19.64
N GLU A 24 12.26 -11.91 18.98
CA GLU A 24 13.48 -11.12 19.14
C GLU A 24 13.46 -10.25 20.41
N PHE A 25 12.36 -9.53 20.63
CA PHE A 25 12.15 -8.68 21.81
C PHE A 25 10.66 -8.43 22.07
N LEU A 26 10.36 -7.96 23.28
CA LEU A 26 9.03 -7.51 23.69
C LEU A 26 9.02 -5.99 23.86
N ALA A 27 7.92 -5.34 23.49
CA ALA A 27 7.71 -3.92 23.75
C ALA A 27 6.30 -3.71 24.31
N SER A 28 6.16 -3.11 25.49
CA SER A 28 4.86 -3.02 26.18
C SER A 28 4.37 -1.58 26.30
N SER A 29 3.06 -1.39 26.13
CA SER A 29 2.35 -0.17 26.54
C SER A 29 1.36 -0.48 27.66
N ASP A 30 0.61 0.55 28.08
CA ASP A 30 -0.57 0.46 28.94
C ASP A 30 -1.70 -0.47 28.42
N ARG A 31 -1.76 -0.74 27.11
CA ARG A 31 -2.87 -1.44 26.45
C ARG A 31 -2.50 -2.81 25.94
N GLU A 32 -1.27 -2.98 25.45
CA GLU A 32 -0.85 -4.21 24.82
C GLU A 32 0.67 -4.38 24.80
N THR A 33 1.11 -5.62 24.59
CA THR A 33 2.52 -5.96 24.34
C THR A 33 2.69 -6.37 22.88
N LEU A 34 3.65 -5.73 22.20
CA LEU A 34 4.17 -6.17 20.91
C LEU A 34 5.25 -7.23 21.13
N ILE A 35 5.21 -8.27 20.30
CA ILE A 35 6.18 -9.36 20.27
C ILE A 35 6.84 -9.32 18.90
N CYS A 36 8.10 -8.86 18.84
CA CYS A 36 8.85 -8.83 17.59
C CYS A 36 9.14 -10.27 17.16
N THR A 37 8.65 -10.64 15.99
CA THR A 37 8.65 -12.01 15.51
C THR A 37 9.30 -12.07 14.13
N SER A 38 10.20 -13.03 13.93
CA SER A 38 10.80 -13.31 12.62
C SER A 38 10.65 -14.78 12.26
N ILE A 39 10.36 -15.01 10.97
CA ILE A 39 10.29 -16.34 10.36
C ILE A 39 10.99 -16.22 9.00
N GLU A 40 12.04 -17.01 8.80
CA GLU A 40 12.93 -16.87 7.64
C GLU A 40 13.47 -15.43 7.61
N ASP A 41 13.21 -14.69 6.53
CA ASP A 41 13.64 -13.29 6.36
C ASP A 41 12.49 -12.28 6.56
N LYS A 42 11.35 -12.72 7.10
CA LYS A 42 10.17 -11.88 7.32
C LYS A 42 10.02 -11.53 8.79
N ARG A 43 10.16 -10.25 9.11
CA ARG A 43 9.95 -9.70 10.46
C ARG A 43 8.60 -8.97 10.56
N PHE A 44 7.87 -9.18 11.65
CA PHE A 44 6.56 -8.57 11.94
C PHE A 44 6.25 -8.58 13.43
N PHE A 45 5.14 -7.97 13.85
CA PHE A 45 4.67 -8.03 15.24
C PHE A 45 3.49 -8.98 15.43
N LEU A 46 3.51 -9.73 16.52
CA LEU A 46 2.28 -10.18 17.18
C LEU A 46 1.90 -9.17 18.26
N THR A 47 0.61 -9.05 18.57
CA THR A 47 0.15 -8.31 19.74
C THR A 47 -0.50 -9.21 20.77
N LYS A 48 -0.26 -8.91 22.06
CA LYS A 48 -0.91 -9.51 23.22
C LYS A 48 -1.72 -8.44 23.94
N GLN A 49 -3.04 -8.61 23.96
CA GLN A 49 -3.96 -7.74 24.69
C GLN A 49 -4.63 -8.53 25.81
N THR A 50 -4.58 -8.03 27.05
CA THR A 50 -5.18 -8.69 28.21
C THR A 50 -6.43 -7.95 28.64
N LYS A 51 -7.57 -8.66 28.71
CA LYS A 51 -8.85 -8.12 29.18
C LYS A 51 -9.63 -9.20 29.93
N ASP A 52 -10.13 -8.88 31.12
CA ASP A 52 -10.95 -9.77 31.95
C ASP A 52 -10.31 -11.16 32.18
N GLY A 53 -9.00 -11.20 32.42
CA GLY A 53 -8.24 -12.44 32.62
C GLY A 53 -8.02 -13.28 31.35
N LYS A 54 -8.39 -12.77 30.17
CA LYS A 54 -8.16 -13.42 28.87
C LYS A 54 -7.13 -12.64 28.06
N ASN A 55 -6.26 -13.35 27.37
CA ASN A 55 -5.29 -12.77 26.45
C ASN A 55 -5.71 -13.05 25.00
N LEU A 56 -5.79 -11.99 24.20
CA LEU A 56 -5.95 -12.06 22.75
C LEU A 56 -4.57 -11.93 22.10
N ILE A 57 -4.16 -12.94 21.35
CA ILE A 57 -2.92 -12.94 20.57
C ILE A 57 -3.27 -12.95 19.09
N LYS A 58 -2.78 -11.94 18.35
CA LYS A 58 -3.05 -11.76 16.91
C LYS A 58 -1.83 -11.19 16.20
N VAL A 59 -1.80 -11.27 14.87
CA VAL A 59 -0.83 -10.52 14.06
C VAL A 59 -1.17 -9.04 14.11
N GLU A 60 -0.18 -8.17 14.27
CA GLU A 60 -0.39 -6.73 14.18
C GLU A 60 -0.76 -6.33 12.75
N SER A 61 -1.88 -5.62 12.65
CA SER A 61 -2.55 -5.28 11.41
C SER A 61 -1.74 -4.42 10.44
N THR A 62 -0.79 -3.63 10.96
CA THR A 62 0.09 -2.74 10.18
C THR A 62 1.37 -3.43 9.73
N THR A 63 1.69 -4.59 10.30
CA THR A 63 2.92 -5.35 10.01
C THR A 63 2.58 -6.72 9.44
N ARG A 64 1.55 -6.78 8.59
CA ARG A 64 1.06 -8.05 8.05
C ARG A 64 2.19 -8.81 7.36
N VAL A 65 2.17 -10.12 7.58
CA VAL A 65 3.07 -11.05 6.92
C VAL A 65 2.32 -11.86 5.87
N THR A 66 2.97 -12.05 4.72
CA THR A 66 2.51 -12.88 3.61
C THR A 66 3.54 -13.99 3.38
N PRO A 67 3.12 -15.26 3.23
CA PRO A 67 1.74 -15.77 3.28
C PRO A 67 1.12 -15.75 4.68
N ILE A 68 -0.22 -15.74 4.75
CA ILE A 68 -0.97 -15.72 6.02
C ILE A 68 -0.65 -16.92 6.93
N SER A 69 -0.10 -17.99 6.38
CA SER A 69 0.40 -19.15 7.13
C SER A 69 1.53 -18.79 8.10
N TYR A 70 2.37 -17.80 7.78
CA TYR A 70 3.44 -17.34 8.70
C TYR A 70 2.84 -16.74 9.97
N GLY A 71 1.80 -15.92 9.84
CA GLY A 71 1.07 -15.39 10.98
C GLY A 71 0.43 -16.49 11.84
N LYS A 72 -0.15 -17.52 11.21
CA LYS A 72 -0.71 -18.68 11.94
C LYS A 72 0.37 -19.46 12.69
N LYS A 73 1.50 -19.74 12.01
CA LYS A 73 2.65 -20.46 12.57
C LYS A 73 3.22 -19.70 13.78
N ALA A 74 3.41 -18.39 13.65
CA ALA A 74 3.89 -17.53 14.73
C ALA A 74 2.99 -17.54 15.96
N ILE A 75 1.67 -17.42 15.77
CA ILE A 75 0.71 -17.45 16.87
C ILE A 75 0.72 -18.82 17.57
N ASN A 76 0.80 -19.91 16.80
CA ASN A 76 0.88 -21.27 17.36
C ASN A 76 2.18 -21.49 18.13
N ALA A 77 3.32 -21.04 17.59
CA ALA A 77 4.62 -21.10 18.25
C ALA A 77 4.61 -20.29 19.56
N TYR A 78 4.04 -19.08 19.54
CA TYR A 78 3.90 -18.24 20.73
C TYR A 78 3.06 -18.93 21.80
N GLY A 79 1.93 -19.54 21.41
CA GLY A 79 1.08 -20.29 22.33
C GLY A 79 1.80 -21.45 23.02
N LYS A 80 2.72 -22.14 22.32
CA LYS A 80 3.52 -23.22 22.89
C LYS A 80 4.58 -22.72 23.87
N ILE A 81 5.40 -21.74 23.45
CA ILE A 81 6.51 -21.25 24.28
C ILE A 81 6.01 -20.51 25.53
N ALA A 82 4.89 -19.79 25.42
CA ALA A 82 4.24 -19.12 26.55
C ALA A 82 3.32 -20.04 27.37
N LYS A 83 3.30 -21.35 27.05
CA LYS A 83 2.46 -22.38 27.69
C LYS A 83 0.99 -21.96 27.84
N CYS A 84 0.43 -21.40 26.78
CA CYS A 84 -0.92 -20.86 26.80
C CYS A 84 -1.98 -21.96 26.93
N GLU A 85 -2.98 -21.72 27.78
CA GLU A 85 -4.22 -22.47 27.75
C GLU A 85 -5.16 -21.86 26.70
N ILE A 86 -5.34 -22.54 25.55
CA ILE A 86 -6.09 -22.01 24.41
C ILE A 86 -7.60 -22.23 24.60
N LEU A 87 -8.35 -21.14 24.74
CA LEU A 87 -9.82 -21.14 24.75
C LEU A 87 -10.42 -21.17 23.34
N PHE A 88 -9.77 -20.47 22.40
CA PHE A 88 -10.22 -20.35 21.02
C PHE A 88 -9.04 -20.20 20.08
N SER A 89 -9.13 -20.82 18.90
CA SER A 89 -8.15 -20.68 17.83
C SER A 89 -8.84 -20.74 16.46
N ASN A 90 -8.50 -19.79 15.60
CA ASN A 90 -8.77 -19.88 14.15
C ASN A 90 -7.46 -20.05 13.33
N THR A 91 -6.39 -20.47 14.00
CA THR A 91 -5.04 -20.64 13.42
C THR A 91 -4.78 -22.05 12.91
N LYS A 92 -5.81 -22.91 12.85
CA LYS A 92 -5.69 -24.28 12.32
C LYS A 92 -4.90 -24.24 11.00
N GLU A 93 -3.77 -24.94 11.02
CA GLU A 93 -2.99 -25.25 9.84
C GLU A 93 -3.82 -26.23 9.03
N HIS A 94 -4.66 -25.70 8.14
CA HIS A 94 -5.01 -26.51 6.99
C HIS A 94 -3.71 -26.73 6.23
N ILE A 95 -3.39 -27.99 5.89
CA ILE A 95 -2.50 -28.34 4.78
C ILE A 95 -3.21 -27.90 3.48
N GLY A 96 -3.53 -26.61 3.40
CA GLY A 96 -4.13 -25.94 2.28
C GLY A 96 -2.97 -25.26 1.60
N LYS A 97 -2.67 -25.74 0.38
CA LYS A 97 -1.70 -25.23 -0.60
C LYS A 97 -0.90 -24.04 -0.07
N VAL A 98 0.41 -24.23 0.14
CA VAL A 98 1.38 -23.12 0.10
C VAL A 98 0.91 -22.22 -1.04
N GLU A 99 0.43 -21.01 -0.71
CA GLU A 99 0.07 -20.08 -1.77
C GLU A 99 1.38 -19.84 -2.51
N PRO A 100 1.47 -20.27 -3.78
CA PRO A 100 2.69 -20.02 -4.52
C PRO A 100 2.87 -18.51 -4.51
N THR A 101 4.06 -18.04 -4.12
CA THR A 101 4.47 -16.65 -4.32
C THR A 101 4.10 -16.28 -5.74
N ASN A 102 3.08 -15.45 -5.89
CA ASN A 102 2.58 -15.18 -7.21
C ASN A 102 3.59 -14.30 -7.92
N GLU A 103 4.25 -14.86 -8.93
CA GLU A 103 5.30 -14.19 -9.70
C GLU A 103 4.88 -12.79 -10.18
N TYR A 104 3.58 -12.61 -10.44
CA TYR A 104 3.01 -11.38 -10.99
C TYR A 104 2.41 -10.46 -9.93
N LEU A 105 2.23 -10.89 -8.68
CA LEU A 105 1.83 -10.00 -7.58
C LEU A 105 3.08 -9.37 -6.97
N LYS A 106 3.14 -8.03 -6.96
CA LYS A 106 4.27 -7.28 -6.40
C LYS A 106 3.79 -6.30 -5.34
N ASP A 107 4.65 -6.10 -4.34
CA ASP A 107 4.53 -5.01 -3.38
C ASP A 107 5.19 -3.74 -3.96
N ILE A 108 4.91 -2.58 -3.37
CA ILE A 108 5.39 -1.30 -3.88
C ILE A 108 6.92 -1.22 -3.88
N GLU A 109 7.57 -1.83 -2.89
CA GLU A 109 9.02 -1.84 -2.71
C GLU A 109 9.72 -2.48 -3.91
N TYR A 110 9.09 -3.44 -4.60
CA TYR A 110 9.65 -4.05 -5.81
C TYR A 110 9.99 -2.99 -6.87
N PHE A 111 9.16 -1.96 -7.02
CA PHE A 111 9.32 -0.88 -8.00
C PHE A 111 10.44 0.08 -7.65
N LEU A 112 10.96 0.04 -6.43
CA LEU A 112 12.12 0.81 -5.98
C LEU A 112 13.44 0.06 -6.20
N THR A 113 13.40 -1.18 -6.69
CA THR A 113 14.61 -2.02 -6.82
C THR A 113 15.27 -1.95 -8.20
N ASN A 114 16.57 -2.26 -8.26
CA ASN A 114 17.26 -2.53 -9.52
C ASN A 114 16.67 -3.71 -10.30
N THR A 115 16.01 -4.65 -9.62
CA THR A 115 15.30 -5.76 -10.25
C THR A 115 14.16 -5.26 -11.13
N TRP A 116 13.40 -4.27 -10.66
CA TRP A 116 12.37 -3.60 -11.46
C TRP A 116 12.96 -2.96 -12.71
N GLN A 117 14.06 -2.21 -12.56
CA GLN A 117 14.75 -1.55 -13.68
C GLN A 117 15.16 -2.56 -14.78
N LYS A 118 15.67 -3.72 -14.38
CA LYS A 118 16.02 -4.82 -15.31
C LYS A 118 14.78 -5.54 -15.88
N TYR A 119 13.69 -5.62 -15.13
CA TYR A 119 12.48 -6.30 -15.57
C TYR A 119 11.76 -5.48 -16.64
N LYS A 120 11.57 -4.18 -16.40
CA LYS A 120 10.84 -3.29 -17.32
C LYS A 120 11.54 -3.11 -18.67
N SER A 121 12.87 -3.17 -18.71
CA SER A 121 13.65 -3.01 -19.94
C SER A 121 13.47 -4.16 -20.96
N LYS A 122 12.82 -5.26 -20.56
CA LYS A 122 12.45 -6.35 -21.47
C LYS A 122 11.28 -6.00 -22.40
N PHE A 123 10.56 -4.92 -22.11
CA PHE A 123 9.34 -4.53 -22.82
C PHE A 123 9.55 -3.20 -23.55
N LYS A 124 8.84 -3.01 -24.67
CA LYS A 124 8.94 -1.79 -25.49
C LYS A 124 8.09 -0.65 -24.93
N ALA A 125 6.99 -1.00 -24.27
CA ALA A 125 6.05 -0.06 -23.70
C ALA A 125 5.57 -0.55 -22.33
N ILE A 126 5.06 0.39 -21.53
CA ILE A 126 4.44 0.11 -20.25
C ILE A 126 3.07 0.79 -20.28
N SER A 127 2.03 0.06 -19.89
CA SER A 127 0.68 0.60 -19.73
C SER A 127 0.15 0.25 -18.34
N ILE A 128 -0.67 1.14 -17.78
CA ILE A 128 -1.23 0.99 -16.43
C ILE A 128 -2.74 0.92 -16.52
N GLU A 129 -3.37 0.00 -15.80
CA GLU A 129 -4.82 -0.01 -15.60
C GLU A 129 -5.16 0.17 -14.11
N VAL A 130 -5.86 1.26 -13.82
CA VAL A 130 -6.30 1.65 -12.49
C VAL A 130 -7.69 1.11 -12.20
N GLY A 131 -7.82 0.33 -11.12
CA GLY A 131 -9.07 -0.27 -10.71
C GLY A 131 -9.59 -1.30 -11.71
N PHE A 132 -8.72 -2.23 -12.14
CA PHE A 132 -9.05 -3.19 -13.21
C PHE A 132 -10.25 -4.11 -12.91
N GLY A 133 -10.70 -4.21 -11.65
CA GLY A 133 -11.87 -4.97 -11.25
C GLY A 133 -11.79 -6.44 -11.71
N SER A 134 -12.67 -6.85 -12.63
CA SER A 134 -12.64 -8.22 -13.16
C SER A 134 -11.38 -8.58 -13.97
N GLY A 135 -10.62 -7.56 -14.40
CA GLY A 135 -9.42 -7.67 -15.22
C GLY A 135 -9.64 -8.05 -16.67
N ARG A 136 -10.88 -8.04 -17.18
CA ARG A 136 -11.17 -8.40 -18.59
C ARG A 136 -10.36 -7.56 -19.57
N HIS A 137 -10.37 -6.24 -19.40
CA HIS A 137 -9.63 -5.32 -20.26
C HIS A 137 -8.11 -5.54 -20.11
N LEU A 138 -7.61 -5.52 -18.88
CA LEU A 138 -6.20 -5.77 -18.56
C LEU A 138 -5.65 -7.06 -19.20
N LEU A 139 -6.34 -8.18 -19.01
CA LEU A 139 -5.92 -9.49 -19.53
C LEU A 139 -5.97 -9.53 -21.06
N HIS A 140 -7.00 -8.95 -21.67
CA HIS A 140 -7.11 -8.86 -23.12
C HIS A 140 -5.97 -8.04 -23.72
N GLN A 141 -5.71 -6.87 -23.15
CA GLN A 141 -4.64 -5.99 -23.62
C GLN A 141 -3.27 -6.65 -23.50
N ALA A 142 -3.00 -7.33 -22.37
CA ALA A 142 -1.76 -8.08 -22.19
C ALA A 142 -1.60 -9.21 -23.23
N LEU A 143 -2.66 -9.95 -23.53
CA LEU A 143 -2.64 -11.01 -24.56
C LEU A 143 -2.41 -10.47 -25.97
N GLN A 144 -3.05 -9.37 -26.34
CA GLN A 144 -2.94 -8.82 -27.69
C GLN A 144 -1.61 -8.07 -27.93
N ASN A 145 -0.95 -7.61 -26.87
CA ASN A 145 0.25 -6.78 -26.96
C ASN A 145 1.41 -7.36 -26.12
N PRO A 146 2.02 -8.49 -26.53
CA PRO A 146 3.04 -9.19 -25.74
C PRO A 146 4.32 -8.38 -25.48
N ASP A 147 4.60 -7.38 -26.33
CA ASP A 147 5.76 -6.48 -26.18
C ASP A 147 5.51 -5.33 -25.19
N THR A 148 4.28 -5.17 -24.70
CA THR A 148 3.88 -4.14 -23.73
C THR A 148 3.73 -4.77 -22.35
N LEU A 149 4.37 -4.20 -21.34
CA LEU A 149 4.14 -4.56 -19.95
C LEU A 149 2.88 -3.88 -19.44
N TYR A 150 1.94 -4.65 -18.88
CA TYR A 150 0.76 -4.11 -18.23
C TYR A 150 0.90 -4.15 -16.71
N ILE A 151 0.63 -3.04 -16.04
CA ILE A 151 0.62 -2.94 -14.58
C ILE A 151 -0.84 -2.70 -14.15
N GLY A 152 -1.43 -3.68 -13.47
CA GLY A 152 -2.77 -3.58 -12.90
C GLY A 152 -2.74 -3.14 -11.45
N LEU A 153 -3.45 -2.06 -11.12
CA LEU A 153 -3.60 -1.55 -9.76
C LEU A 153 -5.04 -1.78 -9.27
N GLU A 154 -5.21 -2.45 -8.14
CA GLU A 154 -6.54 -2.76 -7.57
C GLU A 154 -6.45 -2.85 -6.06
N ILE A 155 -7.50 -2.46 -5.33
CA ILE A 155 -7.54 -2.54 -3.85
C ILE A 155 -8.43 -3.69 -3.36
N HIS A 156 -9.29 -4.24 -4.23
CA HIS A 156 -10.17 -5.35 -3.93
C HIS A 156 -9.45 -6.71 -4.08
N THR A 157 -9.02 -7.30 -2.97
CA THR A 157 -8.27 -8.58 -2.95
C THR A 157 -8.90 -9.72 -3.77
N PRO A 158 -10.23 -9.98 -3.73
CA PRO A 158 -10.82 -11.03 -4.56
C PRO A 158 -10.67 -10.79 -6.08
N SER A 159 -10.67 -9.52 -6.51
CA SER A 159 -10.43 -9.16 -7.91
C SER A 159 -9.00 -9.48 -8.33
N ILE A 160 -8.03 -9.18 -7.46
CA ILE A 160 -6.62 -9.49 -7.65
C ILE A 160 -6.42 -11.00 -7.81
N GLU A 161 -6.95 -11.80 -6.88
CA GLU A 161 -6.86 -13.27 -6.92
C GLU A 161 -7.47 -13.84 -8.20
N GLN A 162 -8.62 -13.30 -8.64
CA GLN A 162 -9.26 -13.70 -9.89
C GLN A 162 -8.35 -13.45 -11.10
N VAL A 163 -7.78 -12.24 -11.22
CA VAL A 163 -6.88 -11.89 -12.33
C VAL A 163 -5.65 -12.76 -12.32
N LEU A 164 -5.00 -12.90 -11.18
CA LEU A 164 -3.81 -13.73 -11.00
C LEU A 164 -4.04 -15.20 -11.40
N LYS A 165 -5.23 -15.74 -11.12
CA LYS A 165 -5.62 -17.08 -11.59
C LYS A 165 -5.74 -17.13 -13.11
N GLN A 166 -6.32 -16.11 -13.74
CA GLN A 166 -6.46 -16.03 -15.19
C GLN A 166 -5.11 -15.86 -15.88
N VAL A 167 -4.21 -15.04 -15.35
CA VAL A 167 -2.83 -14.88 -15.82
C VAL A 167 -2.13 -16.23 -15.92
N LYS A 168 -2.27 -17.07 -14.87
CA LYS A 168 -1.71 -18.43 -14.86
C LYS A 168 -2.36 -19.36 -15.88
N ILE A 169 -3.70 -19.33 -16.00
CA ILE A 169 -4.45 -20.20 -16.94
C ILE A 169 -4.12 -19.86 -18.40
N GLN A 170 -3.96 -18.57 -18.70
CA GLN A 170 -3.72 -18.04 -20.04
C GLN A 170 -2.23 -17.87 -20.36
N GLU A 171 -1.35 -18.25 -19.43
CA GLU A 171 0.12 -18.15 -19.54
C GLU A 171 0.62 -16.74 -19.94
N ILE A 172 -0.04 -15.69 -19.42
CA ILE A 172 0.32 -14.29 -19.68
C ILE A 172 1.61 -13.96 -18.92
N LYS A 173 2.61 -13.39 -19.61
CA LYS A 173 3.96 -13.14 -19.05
C LYS A 173 4.31 -11.65 -18.92
N ASN A 174 3.51 -10.78 -19.50
CA ASN A 174 3.73 -9.34 -19.61
C ASN A 174 2.78 -8.55 -18.71
N ILE A 175 2.54 -9.04 -17.49
CA ILE A 175 1.64 -8.40 -16.53
C ILE A 175 2.25 -8.36 -15.14
N LEU A 176 2.06 -7.27 -14.41
CA LEU A 176 2.29 -7.18 -12.98
C LEU A 176 1.01 -6.63 -12.31
N VAL A 177 0.71 -7.11 -11.12
CA VAL A 177 -0.47 -6.71 -10.33
C VAL A 177 0.00 -6.21 -8.98
N LEU A 178 -0.58 -5.11 -8.50
CA LEU A 178 -0.31 -4.58 -7.17
C LEU A 178 -1.61 -4.30 -6.43
N ASN A 179 -1.60 -4.59 -5.13
CA ASN A 179 -2.60 -4.08 -4.21
C ASN A 179 -2.21 -2.68 -3.71
N TYR A 180 -2.43 -1.66 -4.53
CA TYR A 180 -1.95 -0.30 -4.22
C TYR A 180 -2.85 0.81 -4.75
N ASP A 181 -2.71 2.01 -4.17
CA ASP A 181 -3.47 3.19 -4.60
C ASP A 181 -2.76 3.81 -5.80
N ALA A 182 -3.48 3.93 -6.92
CA ALA A 182 -2.90 4.43 -8.16
C ALA A 182 -2.41 5.87 -8.10
N ARG A 183 -3.03 6.71 -7.26
CA ARG A 183 -2.64 8.12 -7.11
C ARG A 183 -1.21 8.22 -6.58
N LEU A 184 -0.89 7.37 -5.60
CA LEU A 184 0.46 7.30 -5.04
C LEU A 184 1.41 6.51 -5.92
N PHE A 185 0.93 5.46 -6.60
CA PHE A 185 1.77 4.65 -7.47
C PHE A 185 2.44 5.50 -8.57
N LEU A 186 1.69 6.45 -9.15
CA LEU A 186 2.21 7.32 -10.20
C LEU A 186 3.33 8.26 -9.73
N GLU A 187 3.35 8.68 -8.46
CA GLU A 187 4.43 9.51 -7.89
C GLU A 187 5.82 8.83 -8.03
N PHE A 188 5.86 7.50 -8.12
CA PHE A 188 7.10 6.71 -8.24
C PHE A 188 7.48 6.33 -9.67
N MET A 189 6.59 6.58 -10.63
CA MET A 189 6.86 6.24 -12.01
C MET A 189 7.74 7.30 -12.64
N ASP A 190 8.82 6.85 -13.28
CA ASP A 190 9.73 7.73 -14.01
C ASP A 190 8.95 8.61 -15.00
N SER A 191 9.33 9.88 -15.10
CA SER A 191 8.79 10.78 -16.12
C SER A 191 8.96 10.20 -17.52
N ASN A 192 7.97 10.39 -18.38
CA ASN A 192 8.00 9.94 -19.78
C ASN A 192 8.24 8.43 -19.97
N SER A 193 7.76 7.58 -19.08
CA SER A 193 7.97 6.13 -19.13
C SER A 193 6.74 5.32 -19.54
N ILE A 194 5.54 5.88 -19.37
CA ILE A 194 4.26 5.19 -19.59
C ILE A 194 3.68 5.54 -20.95
N SER A 195 3.14 4.55 -21.65
CA SER A 195 2.47 4.74 -22.94
C SER A 195 0.98 5.03 -22.77
N GLN A 196 0.29 4.28 -21.91
CA GLN A 196 -1.15 4.45 -21.69
C GLN A 196 -1.52 4.24 -20.23
N ILE A 197 -2.47 5.02 -19.73
CA ILE A 197 -3.08 4.86 -18.41
C ILE A 197 -4.59 4.75 -18.63
N PHE A 198 -5.18 3.65 -18.15
CA PHE A 198 -6.61 3.37 -18.26
C PHE A 198 -7.29 3.50 -16.89
N VAL A 199 -8.40 4.23 -16.83
CA VAL A 199 -9.26 4.37 -15.65
C VAL A 199 -10.70 4.09 -16.06
N HIS A 200 -11.10 2.82 -16.02
CA HIS A 200 -12.40 2.39 -16.54
C HIS A 200 -13.43 2.18 -15.43
N PHE A 201 -14.57 2.86 -15.56
CA PHE A 201 -15.70 2.83 -14.63
C PHE A 201 -15.32 3.05 -13.15
N PRO A 202 -14.51 4.08 -12.82
CA PRO A 202 -14.16 4.38 -11.44
C PRO A 202 -15.40 4.73 -10.61
N VAL A 203 -15.35 4.43 -9.31
CA VAL A 203 -16.45 4.77 -8.38
C VAL A 203 -16.65 6.29 -8.37
N PRO A 204 -17.87 6.81 -8.65
CA PRO A 204 -18.10 8.25 -8.85
C PRO A 204 -18.11 9.06 -7.55
N TRP A 205 -18.31 8.42 -6.40
CA TRP A 205 -18.32 9.04 -5.07
C TRP A 205 -19.15 10.33 -4.99
N ASP A 206 -20.40 10.32 -5.44
CA ASP A 206 -21.24 11.54 -5.53
C ASP A 206 -21.33 12.33 -4.21
N LYS A 207 -21.39 11.63 -3.08
CA LYS A 207 -21.44 12.26 -1.74
C LYS A 207 -20.08 12.66 -1.18
N LYS A 208 -18.97 12.22 -1.81
CA LYS A 208 -17.59 12.47 -1.37
C LYS A 208 -16.67 12.67 -2.59
N PRO A 209 -16.84 13.74 -3.39
CA PRO A 209 -16.10 13.92 -4.64
C PRO A 209 -14.58 13.94 -4.49
N HIS A 210 -14.06 14.36 -3.34
CA HIS A 210 -12.63 14.29 -2.99
C HIS A 210 -12.03 12.86 -3.02
N ARG A 211 -12.87 11.82 -3.09
CA ARG A 211 -12.44 10.40 -3.23
C ARG A 211 -12.38 9.92 -4.67
N ARG A 212 -12.78 10.74 -5.64
CA ARG A 212 -12.63 10.43 -7.06
C ARG A 212 -11.14 10.21 -7.36
N VAL A 213 -10.86 9.25 -8.22
CA VAL A 213 -9.49 8.96 -8.68
C VAL A 213 -9.01 10.08 -9.57
N ILE A 214 -9.87 10.52 -10.49
CA ILE A 214 -9.58 11.61 -11.41
C ILE A 214 -9.69 12.94 -10.66
N SER A 215 -8.59 13.68 -10.66
CA SER A 215 -8.44 15.04 -10.12
C SER A 215 -7.34 15.76 -10.89
N HIS A 216 -7.11 17.05 -10.62
CA HIS A 216 -6.00 17.78 -11.22
C HIS A 216 -4.65 17.12 -10.90
N GLU A 217 -4.44 16.74 -9.65
CA GLU A 217 -3.21 16.09 -9.19
C GLU A 217 -2.98 14.77 -9.95
N PHE A 218 -4.01 13.94 -10.08
CA PHE A 218 -3.89 12.67 -10.78
C PHE A 218 -3.62 12.85 -12.29
N ILE A 219 -4.27 13.83 -12.94
CA ILE A 219 -4.02 14.12 -14.36
C ILE A 219 -2.61 14.66 -14.54
N ASN A 220 -2.15 15.57 -13.69
CA ASN A 220 -0.80 16.14 -13.77
C ASN A 220 0.27 15.04 -13.60
N GLU A 221 0.13 14.18 -12.58
CA GLU A 221 1.05 13.05 -12.38
C GLU A 221 0.99 12.04 -13.54
N SER A 222 -0.19 11.82 -14.11
CA SER A 222 -0.35 11.00 -15.31
C SER A 222 0.40 11.61 -16.50
N LEU A 223 0.19 12.89 -16.79
CA LEU A 223 0.86 13.60 -17.90
C LEU A 223 2.38 13.63 -17.73
N ARG A 224 2.87 13.77 -16.50
CA ARG A 224 4.31 13.68 -16.18
C ARG A 224 4.87 12.29 -16.50
N ALA A 225 4.18 11.23 -16.07
CA ALA A 225 4.62 9.86 -16.28
C ALA A 225 4.47 9.39 -17.74
N LEU A 226 3.54 9.96 -18.50
CA LEU A 226 3.28 9.61 -19.89
C LEU A 226 4.38 10.09 -20.82
N LYS A 227 4.76 9.24 -21.79
CA LYS A 227 5.57 9.60 -22.97
C LYS A 227 4.83 10.64 -23.81
N ILE A 228 5.57 11.35 -24.68
CA ILE A 228 4.94 12.13 -25.77
C ILE A 228 3.97 11.23 -26.53
N ASP A 229 2.78 11.76 -26.83
CA ASP A 229 1.65 11.08 -27.46
C ASP A 229 1.03 9.94 -26.63
N GLY A 230 1.55 9.67 -25.44
CA GLY A 230 0.94 8.78 -24.47
C GLY A 230 -0.37 9.35 -23.93
N SER A 231 -1.30 8.47 -23.56
CA SER A 231 -2.68 8.86 -23.22
C SER A 231 -3.12 8.43 -21.82
N LEU A 232 -3.84 9.32 -21.13
CA LEU A 232 -4.72 8.95 -20.02
C LEU A 232 -6.15 8.84 -20.56
N GLU A 233 -6.78 7.69 -20.31
CA GLU A 233 -8.15 7.37 -20.70
C GLU A 233 -9.04 7.19 -19.47
N LEU A 234 -10.12 7.94 -19.40
CA LEU A 234 -11.20 7.76 -18.43
C LEU A 234 -12.47 7.33 -19.17
N ARG A 235 -13.06 6.22 -18.73
CA ARG A 235 -14.36 5.73 -19.23
C ARG A 235 -15.38 5.71 -18.09
N THR A 236 -16.53 6.35 -18.25
CA THR A 236 -17.54 6.46 -17.18
C THR A 236 -18.99 6.50 -17.67
N ASP A 237 -19.88 5.80 -16.96
CA ASP A 237 -21.34 5.79 -17.18
C ASP A 237 -22.12 6.70 -16.21
N SER A 238 -21.42 7.39 -15.29
CA SER A 238 -22.05 8.21 -14.26
C SER A 238 -22.21 9.66 -14.75
N PRO A 239 -23.44 10.19 -14.89
CA PRO A 239 -23.65 11.56 -15.37
C PRO A 239 -22.93 12.63 -14.54
N ASN A 240 -22.98 12.52 -13.21
CA ASN A 240 -22.28 13.46 -12.32
C ASN A 240 -20.76 13.40 -12.47
N TYR A 241 -20.22 12.22 -12.79
CA TYR A 241 -18.79 12.07 -13.00
C TYR A 241 -18.38 12.50 -14.41
N GLN A 242 -19.25 12.30 -15.40
CA GLN A 242 -19.10 12.80 -16.76
C GLN A 242 -19.02 14.34 -16.78
N GLU A 243 -19.96 15.02 -16.12
CA GLU A 243 -19.98 16.49 -16.04
C GLU A 243 -18.70 17.03 -15.37
N TYR A 244 -18.35 16.48 -14.19
CA TYR A 244 -17.12 16.82 -13.50
C TYR A 244 -15.85 16.59 -14.35
N SER A 245 -15.78 15.45 -15.02
CA SER A 245 -14.60 15.10 -15.82
C SER A 245 -14.50 15.95 -17.07
N LYS A 246 -15.64 16.36 -17.64
CA LYS A 246 -15.66 17.29 -18.77
C LYS A 246 -15.05 18.64 -18.38
N GLU A 247 -15.55 19.26 -17.31
CA GLU A 247 -15.00 20.53 -16.81
C GLU A 247 -13.50 20.41 -16.51
N LEU A 248 -13.10 19.32 -15.85
CA LEU A 248 -11.71 19.08 -15.48
C LEU A 248 -10.81 18.90 -16.70
N PHE A 249 -11.17 18.02 -17.66
CA PHE A 249 -10.34 17.78 -18.84
C PHE A 249 -10.30 19.01 -19.77
N GLU A 250 -11.40 19.74 -19.94
CA GLU A 250 -11.45 20.95 -20.76
C GLU A 250 -10.57 22.08 -20.21
N SER A 251 -10.23 22.07 -18.91
CA SER A 251 -9.29 23.02 -18.32
C SER A 251 -7.84 22.85 -18.79
N TYR A 252 -7.47 21.68 -19.35
CA TYR A 252 -6.14 21.38 -19.87
C TYR A 252 -5.97 21.88 -21.31
N THR A 253 -6.07 23.20 -21.51
CA THR A 253 -6.08 23.85 -22.83
C THR A 253 -4.80 23.66 -23.64
N ASN A 254 -3.68 23.36 -22.98
CA ASN A 254 -2.41 23.08 -23.63
C ASN A 254 -2.28 21.63 -24.10
N ASN A 255 -3.19 20.73 -23.72
CA ASN A 255 -3.15 19.32 -24.10
C ASN A 255 -4.23 19.01 -25.12
N LYS A 256 -3.98 18.00 -25.97
CA LYS A 256 -5.03 17.46 -26.83
C LYS A 256 -5.99 16.66 -25.95
N VAL A 257 -7.27 17.05 -25.94
CA VAL A 257 -8.36 16.36 -25.27
C VAL A 257 -9.36 15.88 -26.32
N VAL A 258 -9.77 14.62 -26.23
CA VAL A 258 -10.79 14.01 -27.09
C VAL A 258 -11.84 13.37 -26.21
N ILE A 259 -13.11 13.75 -26.41
CA ILE A 259 -14.25 13.18 -25.70
C ILE A 259 -15.13 12.46 -26.73
N LYS A 260 -15.41 11.19 -26.50
CA LYS A 260 -16.29 10.38 -27.33
C LYS A 260 -17.44 9.83 -26.51
N THR A 261 -18.53 9.49 -27.19
CA THR A 261 -19.71 8.87 -26.59
C THR A 261 -19.90 7.49 -27.20
N ASN A 262 -20.06 6.50 -26.34
CA ASN A 262 -20.35 5.11 -26.68
C ASN A 262 -19.32 4.50 -27.68
N GLU A 263 -18.02 4.76 -27.47
CA GLU A 263 -16.99 4.16 -28.32
C GLU A 263 -17.01 2.62 -28.19
N ASP A 264 -17.01 1.90 -29.31
CA ASP A 264 -17.04 0.44 -29.28
C ASP A 264 -15.63 -0.14 -29.11
N LEU A 265 -15.36 -0.73 -27.95
CA LEU A 265 -14.08 -1.36 -27.66
C LEU A 265 -14.09 -2.84 -28.06
N ALA A 266 -12.93 -3.37 -28.43
CA ALA A 266 -12.75 -4.78 -28.78
C ALA A 266 -13.12 -5.74 -27.64
N ILE A 267 -13.10 -5.27 -26.39
CA ILE A 267 -13.59 -6.01 -25.24
C ILE A 267 -14.47 -5.14 -24.34
N SER A 268 -15.67 -5.64 -24.07
CA SER A 268 -16.62 -5.00 -23.15
C SER A 268 -16.31 -5.37 -21.70
N SER A 269 -16.30 -4.36 -20.84
CA SER A 269 -16.22 -4.57 -19.40
C SER A 269 -17.53 -5.17 -18.85
N LYS A 270 -17.49 -5.79 -17.67
CA LYS A 270 -18.72 -6.25 -16.99
C LYS A 270 -19.72 -5.09 -16.78
N TYR A 271 -19.21 -3.88 -16.57
CA TYR A 271 -20.02 -2.68 -16.39
C TYR A 271 -20.62 -2.24 -17.72
N GLU A 272 -19.83 -2.20 -18.78
CA GLU A 272 -20.30 -1.86 -20.11
C GLU A 272 -21.41 -2.80 -20.60
N ASP A 273 -21.25 -4.12 -20.44
CA ASP A 273 -22.30 -5.12 -20.75
C ASP A 273 -23.62 -4.82 -20.00
N ARG A 274 -23.51 -4.34 -18.75
CA ARG A 274 -24.65 -4.00 -17.90
C ARG A 274 -25.29 -2.69 -18.33
N TRP A 275 -24.49 -1.69 -18.67
CA TRP A 275 -24.97 -0.34 -18.96
C TRP A 275 -25.48 -0.18 -20.38
N LYS A 276 -24.88 -0.88 -21.35
CA LYS A 276 -25.45 -1.04 -22.71
C LYS A 276 -26.88 -1.61 -22.64
N LYS A 277 -27.14 -2.57 -21.73
CA LYS A 277 -28.49 -3.12 -21.48
C LYS A 277 -29.46 -2.14 -20.81
N GLN A 278 -28.96 -1.10 -20.16
CA GLN A 278 -29.76 -0.06 -19.50
C GLN A 278 -29.85 1.22 -20.32
N GLU A 279 -29.36 1.20 -21.58
CA GLU A 279 -29.38 2.34 -22.49
C GLU A 279 -28.74 3.61 -21.90
N LYS A 280 -27.71 3.43 -21.06
CA LYS A 280 -26.92 4.55 -20.54
C LYS A 280 -25.80 4.92 -21.50
N ASP A 281 -25.59 6.22 -21.66
CA ASP A 281 -24.43 6.74 -22.37
C ASP A 281 -23.15 6.57 -21.55
N ILE A 282 -22.11 6.08 -22.21
CA ILE A 282 -20.75 5.98 -21.70
C ILE A 282 -19.93 7.08 -22.38
N LEU A 283 -19.20 7.87 -21.59
CA LEU A 283 -18.25 8.83 -22.12
C LEU A 283 -16.82 8.34 -21.92
N ASP A 284 -16.03 8.57 -22.96
CA ASP A 284 -14.61 8.26 -23.05
C ASP A 284 -13.84 9.57 -23.17
N PHE A 285 -13.06 9.90 -22.15
CA PHE A 285 -12.20 11.07 -22.11
C PHE A 285 -10.77 10.62 -22.33
N HIS A 286 -10.12 11.15 -23.36
CA HIS A 286 -8.70 10.94 -23.62
C HIS A 286 -7.97 12.27 -23.52
N ILE A 287 -6.90 12.30 -22.74
CA ILE A 287 -5.93 13.40 -22.75
C ILE A 287 -4.56 12.86 -23.11
N PHE A 288 -3.87 13.57 -24.00
CA PHE A 288 -2.56 13.16 -24.52
C PHE A 288 -1.45 14.06 -23.98
N SER A 289 -0.35 13.44 -23.56
CA SER A 289 0.87 14.16 -23.20
C SER A 289 1.55 14.68 -24.46
N ASN A 290 2.02 15.92 -24.41
CA ASN A 290 2.67 16.61 -25.52
C ASN A 290 3.98 17.29 -25.11
N THR A 291 4.45 17.05 -23.88
CA THR A 291 5.67 17.62 -23.33
C THR A 291 6.56 16.51 -22.78
N LEU A 292 7.87 16.75 -22.84
CA LEU A 292 8.82 15.99 -22.03
C LEU A 292 8.93 16.66 -20.67
N ASN A 293 8.88 15.85 -19.63
CA ASN A 293 9.07 16.29 -18.25
C ASN A 293 10.46 15.88 -17.77
N ASP A 294 11.06 16.67 -16.88
CA ASP A 294 12.35 16.32 -16.29
C ASP A 294 12.25 14.98 -15.51
N PRO A 295 13.33 14.18 -15.47
CA PRO A 295 13.38 13.01 -14.60
C PRO A 295 13.04 13.39 -13.16
N ILE A 296 12.26 12.54 -12.49
CA ILE A 296 12.04 12.69 -11.05
C ILE A 296 13.24 12.10 -10.30
N GLU A 297 13.74 12.84 -9.31
CA GLU A 297 14.60 12.27 -8.27
C GLU A 297 13.71 11.84 -7.12
N ILE A 298 13.55 10.52 -6.97
CA ILE A 298 12.86 9.96 -5.82
C ILE A 298 13.81 10.05 -4.65
N ASP A 299 13.59 11.02 -3.77
CA ASP A 299 14.26 11.04 -2.49
C ASP A 299 13.83 9.80 -1.69
N THR A 300 14.78 8.96 -1.31
CA THR A 300 14.52 7.76 -0.51
C THR A 300 15.11 7.90 0.90
N ASP A 301 15.62 9.08 1.24
CA ASP A 301 16.24 9.33 2.52
C ASP A 301 15.17 9.56 3.59
N PHE A 302 15.09 8.59 4.50
CA PHE A 302 14.22 8.62 5.67
C PHE A 302 15.05 8.47 6.95
N SER A 303 16.31 8.91 6.91
CA SER A 303 17.25 8.81 8.02
C SER A 303 17.02 9.89 9.08
N PHE A 304 17.28 9.50 10.33
CA PHE A 304 17.32 10.39 11.47
C PHE A 304 18.79 10.71 11.79
N ASP A 305 19.22 11.92 11.48
CA ASP A 305 20.64 12.34 11.58
C ASP A 305 20.97 12.95 12.94
N PHE A 306 20.53 12.31 14.02
CA PHE A 306 20.79 12.76 15.38
C PHE A 306 20.93 11.59 16.35
N ASP A 307 21.78 11.81 17.35
CA ASP A 307 22.08 10.86 18.43
C ASP A 307 21.69 11.43 19.79
N ASN A 308 21.68 10.56 20.80
CA ASN A 308 21.39 10.88 22.21
C ASN A 308 19.91 11.18 22.52
N LEU A 309 18.99 10.56 21.79
CA LEU A 309 17.57 10.57 22.15
C LEU A 309 17.33 9.81 23.45
N ASP A 310 16.73 10.48 24.42
CA ASP A 310 16.18 9.84 25.61
C ASP A 310 14.72 9.50 25.33
N PHE A 311 14.42 8.20 25.19
CA PHE A 311 13.07 7.72 24.85
C PHE A 311 12.02 8.25 25.83
N THR A 312 12.31 8.23 27.13
CA THR A 312 11.38 8.68 28.17
C THR A 312 11.12 10.18 28.08
N LYS A 313 12.16 10.99 27.85
CA LYS A 313 11.97 12.45 27.65
C LYS A 313 11.21 12.74 26.35
N LEU A 314 11.54 12.03 25.27
CA LEU A 314 10.93 12.19 23.96
C LEU A 314 9.43 11.94 24.01
N ILE A 315 8.98 10.79 24.50
CA ILE A 315 7.54 10.47 24.52
C ILE A 315 6.72 11.44 25.38
N ASN A 316 7.35 12.10 26.36
CA ASN A 316 6.72 13.11 27.20
C ASN A 316 6.61 14.49 26.52
N SER A 317 7.45 14.79 25.53
CA SER A 317 7.38 16.03 24.75
C SER A 317 6.48 15.93 23.51
N LEU A 318 6.22 14.72 23.02
CA LEU A 318 5.43 14.53 21.80
C LEU A 318 3.94 14.93 21.97
N PRO A 319 3.32 15.52 20.94
CA PRO A 319 1.94 15.95 20.99
C PRO A 319 0.98 14.75 21.06
N LYS A 320 -0.06 14.88 21.90
CA LYS A 320 -1.10 13.86 22.10
C LYS A 320 -2.21 13.87 21.04
N LYS A 321 -2.30 14.94 20.25
CA LYS A 321 -3.32 15.11 19.21
C LYS A 321 -2.65 14.98 17.83
N PRO A 322 -3.38 14.47 16.82
CA PRO A 322 -2.90 14.50 15.45
C PRO A 322 -2.55 15.91 15.01
N ILE A 323 -1.40 16.06 14.36
CA ILE A 323 -0.96 17.28 13.68
C ILE A 323 -1.44 17.19 12.24
N VAL A 324 -2.40 18.02 11.89
CA VAL A 324 -3.02 18.07 10.55
C VAL A 324 -2.46 19.27 9.80
N LYS A 325 -1.82 19.02 8.66
CA LYS A 325 -1.30 20.05 7.75
C LYS A 325 -2.20 20.11 6.50
N GLU A 326 -1.80 20.87 5.49
CA GLU A 326 -2.62 21.08 4.30
C GLU A 326 -2.88 19.78 3.51
N ASP A 327 -1.84 18.96 3.32
CA ASP A 327 -1.86 17.75 2.49
C ASP A 327 -1.39 16.48 3.21
N TYR A 328 -0.91 16.57 4.46
CA TYR A 328 -0.44 15.43 5.25
C TYR A 328 -0.82 15.51 6.74
N VAL A 329 -0.70 14.37 7.42
CA VAL A 329 -0.92 14.22 8.86
C VAL A 329 0.28 13.56 9.51
N VAL A 330 0.57 13.92 10.77
CA VAL A 330 1.44 13.16 11.67
C VAL A 330 0.68 12.94 12.97
N ASN A 331 0.62 11.70 13.45
CA ASN A 331 -0.04 11.35 14.70
C ASN A 331 0.79 10.30 15.44
N PHE A 332 1.30 10.66 16.62
CA PHE A 332 1.96 9.73 17.51
C PHE A 332 0.89 8.92 18.25
N VAL A 333 0.67 7.68 17.80
CA VAL A 333 -0.48 6.87 18.21
C VAL A 333 -0.25 6.23 19.57
N GLN A 334 0.89 5.59 19.74
CA GLN A 334 1.18 4.76 20.90
C GLN A 334 2.68 4.58 21.09
N PHE A 335 3.09 4.46 22.35
CA PHE A 335 4.48 4.29 22.76
C PHE A 335 4.63 2.95 23.47
N PHE A 336 5.69 2.21 23.12
CA PHE A 336 5.97 0.91 23.70
C PHE A 336 7.38 0.91 24.27
N THR A 337 7.51 0.54 25.54
CA THR A 337 8.79 0.44 26.23
C THR A 337 9.39 -0.95 26.00
N ILE A 338 10.63 -1.01 25.52
CA ILE A 338 11.41 -2.26 25.40
C ILE A 338 12.20 -2.48 26.71
N ASN A 339 12.91 -1.45 27.15
CA ASN A 339 13.68 -1.42 28.40
C ASN A 339 13.73 0.02 28.94
N GLU A 340 14.62 0.33 29.90
CA GLU A 340 14.69 1.66 30.52
C GLU A 340 15.02 2.80 29.55
N THR A 341 15.74 2.52 28.45
CA THR A 341 16.24 3.53 27.50
C THR A 341 15.64 3.41 26.11
N ASP A 342 15.16 2.22 25.73
CA ASP A 342 14.76 1.90 24.38
C ASP A 342 13.25 1.69 24.26
N GLY A 343 12.72 1.98 23.07
CA GLY A 343 11.30 1.82 22.83
C GLY A 343 10.90 1.92 21.36
N LEU A 344 9.61 1.72 21.13
CA LEU A 344 8.97 1.89 19.83
C LEU A 344 7.92 3.00 19.91
N ILE A 345 7.85 3.79 18.85
CA ILE A 345 6.82 4.78 18.63
C ILE A 345 5.99 4.30 17.44
N ASN A 346 4.75 3.91 17.68
CA ASN A 346 3.78 3.71 16.62
C ASN A 346 3.22 5.07 16.22
N LEU A 347 3.34 5.41 14.94
CA LEU A 347 2.84 6.67 14.40
C LEU A 347 2.09 6.46 13.09
N THR A 348 1.19 7.38 12.81
CA THR A 348 0.50 7.51 11.52
C THR A 348 1.04 8.75 10.82
N MET A 349 1.51 8.62 9.59
CA MET A 349 2.11 9.71 8.80
C MET A 349 1.65 9.71 7.34
N GLY A 350 1.84 10.82 6.63
CA GLY A 350 1.62 10.90 5.18
C GLY A 350 0.28 11.53 4.77
N GLY A 351 -0.08 11.37 3.50
CA GLY A 351 -1.26 12.00 2.91
C GLY A 351 -2.59 11.45 3.44
N PHE A 352 -3.61 12.31 3.53
CA PHE A 352 -4.95 11.96 4.08
C PHE A 352 -5.64 10.78 3.40
N ASN A 353 -5.36 10.61 2.10
CA ASN A 353 -5.98 9.58 1.29
C ASN A 353 -5.46 8.17 1.62
N LYS A 354 -4.23 8.06 2.13
CA LYS A 354 -3.60 6.79 2.49
C LYS A 354 -2.49 7.04 3.52
N PRO A 355 -2.87 7.35 4.76
CA PRO A 355 -1.90 7.52 5.82
C PRO A 355 -1.20 6.17 6.06
N LEU A 356 0.11 6.24 6.27
CA LEU A 356 0.96 5.11 6.60
C LEU A 356 0.99 4.95 8.12
N SER A 357 0.72 3.75 8.62
CA SER A 357 1.00 3.40 10.02
C SER A 357 2.33 2.66 10.09
N ILE A 358 3.27 3.20 10.84
CA ILE A 358 4.66 2.73 10.87
C ILE A 358 5.22 2.81 12.30
N PHE A 359 6.31 2.09 12.53
CA PHE A 359 7.04 2.12 13.79
C PHE A 359 8.37 2.84 13.61
N VAL A 360 8.73 3.66 14.59
CA VAL A 360 10.10 4.17 14.76
C VAL A 360 10.67 3.55 16.03
N LYS A 361 11.82 2.89 15.92
CA LYS A 361 12.55 2.33 17.06
C LYS A 361 13.57 3.36 17.54
N ILE A 362 13.58 3.57 18.85
CA ILE A 362 14.63 4.31 19.55
C ILE A 362 15.47 3.27 20.28
N GLU A 363 16.74 3.18 19.92
CA GLU A 363 17.69 2.22 20.50
C GLU A 363 19.06 2.88 20.59
N ASN A 364 19.71 2.78 21.76
CA ASN A 364 21.02 3.39 22.01
C ASN A 364 21.10 4.90 21.69
N GLY A 365 19.97 5.61 21.81
CA GLY A 365 19.89 7.05 21.54
C GLY A 365 19.73 7.44 20.07
N SER A 366 19.66 6.48 19.14
CA SER A 366 19.40 6.73 17.72
C SER A 366 17.96 6.34 17.37
N ALA A 367 17.41 6.93 16.30
CA ALA A 367 16.09 6.61 15.78
C ALA A 367 16.19 5.94 14.41
N GLU A 368 15.37 4.92 14.18
CA GLU A 368 15.24 4.28 12.87
C GLU A 368 13.79 3.86 12.60
N TYR A 369 13.34 3.94 11.35
CA TYR A 369 12.09 3.28 10.96
C TYR A 369 12.26 1.77 11.08
N PHE A 370 11.32 1.12 11.75
CA PHE A 370 11.38 -0.30 12.06
C PHE A 370 10.41 -1.11 11.21
N LEU A 371 10.87 -2.28 10.74
CA LEU A 371 10.22 -3.21 9.80
C LEU A 371 10.17 -2.75 8.35
N ASN A 372 9.69 -1.53 8.08
CA ASN A 372 9.57 -0.99 6.73
C ASN A 372 10.00 0.47 6.73
N LEU A 373 10.61 0.92 5.63
CA LEU A 373 10.80 2.35 5.37
C LEU A 373 9.47 2.97 4.88
N PRO A 374 9.24 4.27 5.10
CA PRO A 374 8.15 4.96 4.45
C PRO A 374 8.27 4.87 2.93
N THR A 375 7.13 4.74 2.24
CA THR A 375 7.12 4.85 0.78
C THR A 375 7.52 6.29 0.40
N PRO A 376 8.42 6.53 -0.58
CA PRO A 376 8.98 7.86 -0.84
C PRO A 376 8.03 8.87 -1.52
N THR A 377 6.80 9.00 -1.03
CA THR A 377 5.86 10.03 -1.52
C THR A 377 6.26 11.40 -1.00
N SER A 378 5.87 12.44 -1.73
CA SER A 378 6.07 13.83 -1.30
C SER A 378 5.48 14.11 0.09
N THR A 379 4.29 13.57 0.38
CA THR A 379 3.61 13.72 1.67
C THR A 379 4.28 12.96 2.80
N ASN A 380 4.88 11.80 2.53
CA ASN A 380 5.64 11.04 3.54
C ASN A 380 6.95 11.76 3.90
N HIS A 381 7.61 12.40 2.93
CA HIS A 381 8.79 13.24 3.19
C HIS A 381 8.48 14.44 4.06
N LYS A 382 7.44 15.20 3.72
CA LYS A 382 6.98 16.32 4.57
C LYS A 382 6.67 15.86 5.99
N ALA A 383 6.02 14.70 6.13
CA ALA A 383 5.69 14.13 7.43
C ALA A 383 6.93 13.63 8.18
N HIS A 384 7.91 13.02 7.50
CA HIS A 384 9.19 12.59 8.08
C HIS A 384 9.97 13.79 8.63
N ASN A 385 10.11 14.86 7.85
CA ASN A 385 10.80 16.07 8.29
C ASN A 385 10.15 16.69 9.53
N LEU A 386 8.82 16.72 9.58
CA LEU A 386 8.11 17.16 10.78
C LEU A 386 8.39 16.26 11.99
N ILE A 387 8.48 14.93 11.80
CA ILE A 387 8.84 14.00 12.88
C ILE A 387 10.28 14.28 13.37
N LYS A 388 11.23 14.53 12.46
CA LYS A 388 12.62 14.93 12.82
C LYS A 388 12.62 16.17 13.71
N GLU A 389 11.88 17.21 13.32
CA GLU A 389 11.79 18.46 14.10
C GLU A 389 11.26 18.24 15.54
N PHE A 390 10.31 17.30 15.73
CA PHE A 390 9.83 16.93 17.07
C PHE A 390 10.86 16.13 17.86
N PHE A 391 11.60 15.22 17.20
CA PHE A 391 12.58 14.37 17.85
C PHE A 391 13.80 15.16 18.32
N GLU A 392 14.22 16.16 17.54
CA GLU A 392 15.28 17.11 17.91
C GLU A 392 14.86 18.08 19.03
N GLY A 393 13.56 18.22 19.29
CA GLY A 393 13.02 19.19 20.24
C GLY A 393 12.97 20.64 19.70
N SER A 394 13.07 20.80 18.38
CA SER A 394 13.00 22.07 17.66
C SER A 394 11.59 22.67 17.66
N LEU A 395 10.55 21.84 17.79
CA LEU A 395 9.16 22.24 17.97
C LEU A 395 8.69 21.91 19.39
N LYS A 396 8.14 22.89 20.11
CA LYS A 396 7.52 22.74 21.44
C LYS A 396 6.08 23.20 21.43
#